data_AF-A0A0P0A5J0-F1
#
_entry.id   AF-A0A0P0A5J0-F1
#
_cell.length_a   1.000
_cell.length_b   1.000
_cell.length_c   1.000
_cell.angle_alpha   90.00
_cell.angle_beta   90.00
_cell.angle_gamma   90.00
#
_symmetry.space_group_name_H-M   'P 1'
#
loop_
_entity.id
_entity.type
_entity.pdbx_description
1 polymer ?
#
loop_
_entity_poly.entity_id
_entity_poly.type
_entity_poly.pdbx_seq_one_letter_code
_entity_poly.pdbx_strand_id
1 'polypeptide(L)'
;MTPALSPHDIVVTKWGARFRGRRFPCAIGKGGITDHKREGDGATPRGVHTLPQLWARPDRIRITGATPITPRDLWCDDPENTLYNRAVKFPHPARHEKLRRADPLYDLFLITDWNWPDAKPHHGSAIFVHRWRKPRHPTEGCVAFRADHLAWIVDHITPRTRLIIR
;
A
#
# COMPACT_ATOMS: atom_id res chain seq x y z
N MET A 1 -23.11 7.04 6.75
CA MET A 1 -23.00 6.08 7.88
C MET A 1 -21.67 5.37 7.78
N THR A 2 -20.80 5.45 8.79
CA THR A 2 -19.56 4.67 8.82
C THR A 2 -19.94 3.19 8.90
N PRO A 3 -19.45 2.31 7.99
CA PRO A 3 -19.83 0.91 8.05
C PRO A 3 -19.38 0.30 9.38
N ALA A 4 -20.19 -0.62 9.91
CA ALA A 4 -19.85 -1.33 11.13
C ALA A 4 -18.49 -2.03 10.97
N LEU A 5 -17.64 -1.92 12.00
CA LEU A 5 -16.36 -2.59 12.03
C LEU A 5 -16.56 -4.08 12.26
N SER A 6 -15.79 -4.89 11.54
CA SER A 6 -15.74 -6.34 11.68
C SER A 6 -14.33 -6.80 12.08
N PRO A 7 -14.17 -8.01 12.62
CA PRO A 7 -12.84 -8.60 12.83
C PRO A 7 -12.02 -8.80 11.54
N HIS A 8 -12.69 -8.79 10.37
CA HIS A 8 -12.06 -8.89 9.06
C HIS A 8 -11.47 -7.57 8.55
N ASP A 9 -11.68 -6.46 9.26
CA ASP A 9 -11.11 -5.17 8.91
C ASP A 9 -9.75 -4.95 9.55
N ILE A 10 -8.79 -4.51 8.74
CA ILE A 10 -7.54 -3.94 9.22
C ILE A 10 -7.81 -2.48 9.53
N VAL A 11 -7.84 -2.13 10.81
CA VAL A 11 -8.16 -0.77 11.26
C VAL A 11 -6.87 -0.06 11.65
N VAL A 12 -6.43 0.90 10.84
CA VAL A 12 -5.22 1.70 11.01
C VAL A 12 -5.55 3.03 11.67
N THR A 13 -4.69 3.44 12.59
CA THR A 13 -4.69 4.74 13.25
C THR A 13 -3.28 5.31 13.34
N LYS A 14 -3.12 6.56 13.76
CA LYS A 14 -1.79 7.14 14.06
C LYS A 14 -0.97 6.34 15.08
N TRP A 15 -1.61 5.55 15.93
CA TRP A 15 -0.94 4.77 16.99
C TRP A 15 -0.52 3.37 16.55
N GLY A 16 -1.17 2.82 15.52
CA GLY A 16 -0.98 1.45 15.06
C GLY A 16 -2.23 0.91 14.37
N ALA A 17 -2.21 -0.38 14.04
CA ALA A 17 -3.32 -1.09 13.43
C ALA A 17 -3.89 -2.19 14.33
N ARG A 18 -5.15 -2.56 14.09
CA ARG A 18 -5.81 -3.72 14.70
C ARG A 18 -6.41 -4.61 13.61
N PHE A 19 -6.19 -5.91 13.69
CA PHE A 19 -6.76 -6.90 12.77
C PHE A 19 -6.93 -8.25 13.46
N ARG A 20 -8.10 -8.90 13.31
CA ARG A 20 -8.43 -10.19 13.95
C ARG A 20 -8.06 -10.30 15.43
N GLY A 21 -8.38 -9.27 16.21
CA GLY A 21 -8.10 -9.22 17.65
C GLY A 21 -6.65 -8.90 18.04
N ARG A 22 -5.72 -8.82 17.08
CA ARG A 22 -4.31 -8.48 17.31
C ARG A 22 -4.03 -7.01 17.04
N ARG A 23 -3.03 -6.46 17.74
CA ARG A 23 -2.49 -5.11 17.50
C ARG A 23 -1.15 -5.20 16.80
N PHE A 24 -0.95 -4.33 15.82
CA PHE A 24 0.27 -4.24 15.03
C PHE A 24 0.78 -2.80 15.09
N PRO A 25 2.03 -2.55 15.50
CA PRO A 25 2.64 -1.27 15.22
C PRO A 25 2.77 -1.12 13.70
N CYS A 26 2.45 0.06 13.19
CA CYS A 26 2.61 0.43 11.79
C CYS A 26 3.17 1.85 11.68
N ALA A 27 3.73 2.15 10.51
CA ALA A 27 4.02 3.50 10.07
C ALA A 27 2.90 3.97 9.12
N ILE A 28 2.71 5.28 9.11
CA ILE A 28 1.85 6.01 8.19
C ILE A 28 2.69 7.11 7.53
N GLY A 29 2.07 7.86 6.63
CA GLY A 29 2.69 9.00 5.97
C GLY A 29 3.27 10.01 6.96
N LYS A 30 4.40 10.63 6.60
CA LYS A 30 5.02 11.73 7.36
C LYS A 30 4.09 12.93 7.57
N GLY A 31 3.12 13.11 6.67
CA GLY A 31 2.04 14.10 6.76
C GLY A 31 0.86 13.67 7.63
N GLY A 32 0.92 12.51 8.28
CA GLY A 32 -0.18 11.98 9.09
C GLY A 32 -1.30 11.35 8.26
N ILE A 33 -2.53 11.36 8.80
CA ILE A 33 -3.75 10.87 8.12
C ILE A 33 -4.57 12.08 7.69
N THR A 34 -5.02 12.11 6.43
CA THR A 34 -5.72 13.27 5.84
C THR A 34 -6.99 12.88 5.10
N ASP A 35 -7.98 13.77 5.13
CA ASP A 35 -9.19 13.74 4.29
C ASP A 35 -8.97 14.41 2.92
N HIS A 36 -7.86 15.14 2.77
CA HIS A 36 -7.55 15.96 1.59
C HIS A 36 -6.25 15.51 0.92
N LYS A 37 -6.14 14.21 0.65
CA LYS A 37 -4.95 13.61 0.06
C LYS A 37 -4.65 14.19 -1.33
N ARG A 38 -3.38 14.57 -1.54
CA ARG A 38 -2.83 15.10 -2.80
C ARG A 38 -1.50 14.44 -3.13
N GLU A 39 -1.07 14.52 -4.38
CA GLU A 39 0.26 14.05 -4.80
C GLU A 39 1.35 14.82 -4.04
N GLY A 40 2.37 14.10 -3.55
CA GLY A 40 3.49 14.69 -2.81
C GLY A 40 3.23 15.21 -1.38
N ASP A 41 2.00 15.13 -0.85
CA ASP A 41 1.70 15.63 0.51
C ASP A 41 2.28 14.78 1.66
N GLY A 42 2.81 13.58 1.35
CA GLY A 42 3.37 12.67 2.33
C GLY A 42 2.36 12.08 3.31
N ALA A 43 1.04 12.25 3.11
CA ALA A 43 -0.01 11.85 4.04
C ALA A 43 -0.70 10.55 3.61
N THR A 44 -1.19 9.78 4.58
CA THR A 44 -2.01 8.59 4.35
C THR A 44 -3.48 8.99 4.18
N PRO A 45 -4.17 8.56 3.11
CA PRO A 45 -5.57 8.92 2.93
C PRO A 45 -6.47 8.27 3.98
N ARG A 46 -7.34 9.05 4.62
CA ARG A 46 -8.42 8.54 5.47
C ARG A 46 -9.46 7.87 4.57
N GLY A 47 -10.01 6.76 5.04
CA GLY A 47 -11.11 6.12 4.33
C GLY A 47 -11.24 4.64 4.60
N VAL A 48 -12.10 4.01 3.80
CA VAL A 48 -12.26 2.57 3.74
C VAL A 48 -11.76 2.14 2.37
N HIS A 49 -10.73 1.30 2.35
CA HIS A 49 -10.06 0.85 1.15
C HIS A 49 -10.17 -0.67 1.00
N THR A 50 -10.32 -1.13 -0.22
CA THR A 50 -10.11 -2.54 -0.57
C THR A 50 -8.62 -2.80 -0.83
N LEU A 51 -8.25 -4.09 -0.83
CA LEU A 51 -6.89 -4.55 -1.11
C LEU A 51 -6.89 -5.44 -2.36
N PRO A 52 -7.09 -4.85 -3.56
CA PRO A 52 -7.43 -5.61 -4.77
C PRO A 52 -6.33 -6.54 -5.28
N GLN A 53 -5.06 -6.25 -4.99
CA GLN A 53 -3.95 -7.04 -5.50
C GLN A 53 -2.84 -7.18 -4.46
N LEU A 54 -2.24 -8.37 -4.47
CA LEU A 54 -1.08 -8.73 -3.69
C LEU A 54 0.09 -9.00 -4.65
N TRP A 55 1.23 -8.37 -4.39
CA TRP A 55 2.42 -8.47 -5.23
C TRP A 55 3.60 -8.93 -4.37
N ALA A 56 4.44 -9.83 -4.90
CA ALA A 56 5.57 -10.39 -4.17
C ALA A 56 6.77 -10.66 -5.07
N ARG A 57 7.98 -10.61 -4.50
CA ARG A 57 9.22 -11.01 -5.16
C ARG A 57 9.47 -12.50 -4.96
N PRO A 58 9.25 -13.35 -5.99
CA PRO A 58 9.37 -14.79 -5.85
C PRO A 58 10.78 -15.27 -5.50
N ASP A 59 11.80 -14.45 -5.78
CA ASP A 59 13.21 -14.73 -5.43
C ASP A 59 13.56 -14.46 -3.96
N ARG A 60 12.67 -13.81 -3.19
CA ARG A 60 12.89 -13.49 -1.77
C ARG A 60 11.84 -14.09 -0.86
N ILE A 61 10.59 -14.16 -1.31
CA ILE A 61 9.48 -14.69 -0.53
C ILE A 61 8.49 -15.41 -1.44
N ARG A 62 8.01 -16.58 -1.00
CA ARG A 62 6.99 -17.35 -1.70
C ARG A 62 5.62 -17.07 -1.06
N ILE A 63 4.74 -16.42 -1.81
CA ILE A 63 3.38 -16.10 -1.40
C ILE A 63 2.41 -16.65 -2.44
N THR A 64 1.51 -17.52 -2.02
CA THR A 64 0.49 -18.13 -2.90
C THR A 64 -0.50 -17.07 -3.35
N GLY A 65 -0.80 -17.02 -4.66
CA GLY A 65 -1.76 -16.08 -5.24
C GLY A 65 -1.26 -14.64 -5.41
N ALA A 66 0.02 -14.36 -5.10
CA ALA A 66 0.62 -13.06 -5.37
C ALA A 66 1.03 -12.90 -6.84
N THR A 67 0.85 -11.69 -7.37
CA THR A 67 1.41 -11.28 -8.66
C THR A 67 2.94 -11.20 -8.54
N PRO A 68 3.72 -11.86 -9.41
CA PRO A 68 5.17 -11.86 -9.32
C PRO A 68 5.78 -10.52 -9.76
N ILE A 69 6.65 -9.96 -8.93
CA ILE A 69 7.41 -8.74 -9.24
C ILE A 69 8.67 -9.08 -10.03
N THR A 70 8.72 -8.64 -11.29
CA THR A 70 9.83 -8.82 -12.23
C THR A 70 10.73 -7.57 -12.30
N PRO A 71 11.97 -7.68 -12.84
CA PRO A 71 12.85 -6.52 -13.00
C PRO A 71 12.33 -5.39 -13.88
N ARG A 72 11.31 -5.65 -14.69
CA ARG A 72 10.72 -4.63 -15.57
C ARG A 72 9.48 -3.98 -14.96
N ASP A 73 9.04 -4.40 -13.77
CA ASP A 73 7.85 -3.85 -13.12
C ASP A 73 8.09 -2.47 -12.54
N LEU A 74 7.23 -1.54 -12.97
CA LEU A 74 7.22 -0.13 -12.58
C LEU A 74 5.79 0.26 -12.17
N TRP A 75 5.67 1.37 -11.43
CA TRP A 75 4.40 2.03 -11.15
C TRP A 75 4.48 3.47 -11.63
N CYS A 76 3.60 3.89 -12.54
CA CYS A 76 3.58 5.27 -13.01
C CYS A 76 3.02 6.18 -11.92
N ASP A 77 3.82 7.13 -11.45
CA ASP A 77 3.47 8.14 -10.45
C ASP A 77 3.50 9.56 -11.04
N ASP A 78 3.40 9.66 -12.37
CA ASP A 78 3.36 10.91 -13.13
C ASP A 78 1.91 11.36 -13.38
N PRO A 79 1.42 12.44 -12.73
CA PRO A 79 0.05 12.92 -12.89
C PRO A 79 -0.33 13.33 -14.31
N GLU A 80 0.65 13.70 -15.12
CA GLU A 80 0.42 14.17 -16.50
C GLU A 80 0.38 13.00 -17.50
N ASN A 81 0.67 11.77 -17.05
CA ASN A 81 0.64 10.58 -17.89
C ASN A 81 -0.75 9.93 -17.91
N THR A 82 -1.18 9.44 -19.08
CA THR A 82 -2.45 8.71 -19.23
C THR A 82 -2.50 7.38 -18.46
N LEU A 83 -1.34 6.85 -18.07
CA LEU A 83 -1.18 5.66 -17.23
C LEU A 83 -0.91 6.02 -15.76
N TYR A 84 -1.18 7.25 -15.33
CA TYR A 84 -1.01 7.69 -13.96
C TYR A 84 -1.64 6.72 -12.94
N ASN A 85 -0.88 6.45 -11.88
CA ASN A 85 -1.20 5.53 -10.80
C ASN A 85 -1.54 4.11 -11.30
N ARG A 86 -0.79 3.58 -12.27
CA ARG A 86 -0.95 2.21 -12.77
C ARG A 86 0.38 1.46 -12.86
N ALA A 87 0.31 0.13 -12.82
CA ALA A 87 1.46 -0.72 -13.12
C ALA A 87 1.82 -0.60 -14.61
N VAL A 88 3.10 -0.37 -14.89
CA VAL A 88 3.67 -0.25 -16.23
C VAL A 88 4.96 -1.07 -16.32
N LYS A 89 5.55 -1.18 -17.52
CA LYS A 89 6.80 -1.94 -17.74
C LYS A 89 7.91 -1.05 -18.23
N PHE A 90 9.15 -1.33 -17.82
CA PHE A 90 10.34 -0.75 -18.42
C PHE A 90 10.48 -1.19 -19.90
N PRO A 91 10.93 -0.32 -20.82
CA PRO A 91 11.19 1.10 -20.62
C PRO A 91 9.89 1.91 -20.54
N HIS A 92 9.84 2.87 -19.62
CA HIS A 92 8.75 3.83 -19.48
C HIS A 92 9.34 5.23 -19.27
N PRO A 93 9.12 6.20 -20.18
CA PRO A 93 9.81 7.48 -20.14
C PRO A 93 9.25 8.47 -19.12
N ALA A 94 7.96 8.36 -18.77
CA ALA A 94 7.34 9.21 -17.75
C ALA A 94 7.81 8.84 -16.34
N ARG A 95 7.55 9.71 -15.35
CA ARG A 95 7.96 9.46 -13.97
C ARG A 95 7.33 8.15 -13.46
N HIS A 96 8.15 7.36 -12.76
CA HIS A 96 7.72 6.07 -12.24
C HIS A 96 8.52 5.63 -11.01
N GLU A 97 7.88 4.83 -10.17
CA GLU A 97 8.52 4.06 -9.12
C GLU A 97 8.93 2.67 -9.61
N LYS A 98 10.13 2.19 -9.23
CA LYS A 98 10.58 0.82 -9.50
C LYS A 98 9.95 -0.13 -8.48
N LEU A 99 9.21 -1.13 -8.94
CA LEU A 99 8.60 -2.13 -8.04
C LEU A 99 9.61 -3.17 -7.57
N ARG A 100 10.60 -3.54 -8.41
CA ARG A 100 11.72 -4.40 -7.99
C ARG A 100 12.86 -3.58 -7.41
N ARG A 101 12.78 -3.30 -6.11
CA ARG A 101 13.74 -2.49 -5.35
C ARG A 101 14.96 -3.31 -4.90
N ALA A 102 16.10 -2.66 -4.70
CA ALA A 102 17.26 -3.30 -4.05
C ALA A 102 16.99 -3.54 -2.56
N ASP A 103 16.39 -2.55 -1.90
CA ASP A 103 15.87 -2.66 -0.54
C ASP A 103 14.63 -3.59 -0.48
N PRO A 104 14.23 -4.06 0.71
CA PRO A 104 13.16 -5.05 0.81
C PRO A 104 11.75 -4.44 0.86
N LEU A 105 11.58 -3.12 0.66
CA LEU A 105 10.29 -2.45 0.88
C LEU A 105 9.14 -3.12 0.13
N TYR A 106 9.39 -3.52 -1.12
CA TYR A 106 8.43 -4.14 -2.01
C TYR A 106 8.76 -5.61 -2.29
N ASP A 107 9.40 -6.30 -1.34
CA ASP A 107 9.48 -7.77 -1.40
C ASP A 107 8.07 -8.38 -1.33
N LEU A 108 7.15 -7.71 -0.63
CA LEU A 108 5.74 -8.03 -0.49
C LEU A 108 4.97 -6.72 -0.30
N PHE A 109 3.96 -6.45 -1.13
CA PHE A 109 3.05 -5.32 -0.93
C PHE A 109 1.63 -5.61 -1.43
N LEU A 110 0.67 -4.91 -0.84
CA LEU A 110 -0.72 -4.88 -1.31
C LEU A 110 -1.01 -3.52 -1.93
N ILE A 111 -1.75 -3.53 -3.03
CA ILE A 111 -2.32 -2.31 -3.62
C ILE A 111 -3.55 -1.92 -2.80
N THR A 112 -3.74 -0.61 -2.56
CA THR A 112 -5.03 -0.07 -2.09
C THR A 112 -5.81 0.48 -3.28
N ASP A 113 -7.13 0.55 -3.17
CA ASP A 113 -7.98 1.21 -4.17
C ASP A 113 -7.98 2.74 -4.06
N TRP A 114 -7.06 3.35 -3.30
CA TRP A 114 -6.93 4.80 -3.30
C TRP A 114 -6.51 5.30 -4.68
N ASN A 115 -7.40 6.08 -5.30
CA ASN A 115 -7.19 6.69 -6.61
C ASN A 115 -6.85 5.66 -7.71
N TRP A 116 -7.37 4.44 -7.59
CA TRP A 116 -7.09 3.31 -8.47
C TRP A 116 -8.36 2.47 -8.67
N PRO A 117 -8.65 1.90 -9.87
CA PRO A 117 -7.86 1.94 -11.11
C PRO A 117 -8.12 3.17 -12.00
N ASP A 118 -9.17 3.93 -11.68
CA ASP A 118 -9.58 5.14 -12.38
C ASP A 118 -8.98 6.36 -11.71
N ALA A 119 -7.69 6.56 -11.98
CA ALA A 119 -6.89 7.57 -11.33
C ALA A 119 -7.23 8.98 -11.80
N LYS A 120 -7.46 9.88 -10.85
CA LYS A 120 -7.54 11.33 -11.07
C LYS A 120 -6.15 11.94 -10.84
N PRO A 121 -5.57 12.65 -11.82
CA PRO A 121 -4.29 13.34 -11.67
C PRO A 121 -4.20 14.15 -10.37
N HIS A 122 -3.03 14.15 -9.73
CA HIS A 122 -2.74 14.94 -8.51
C HIS A 122 -3.46 14.53 -7.22
N HIS A 123 -4.30 13.48 -7.24
CA HIS A 123 -4.98 12.95 -6.03
C HIS A 123 -4.13 11.95 -5.21
N GLY A 124 -2.83 11.86 -5.48
CA GLY A 124 -1.92 10.88 -4.86
C GLY A 124 -1.90 9.54 -5.60
N SER A 125 -0.75 8.90 -5.57
CA SER A 125 -0.47 7.62 -6.24
C SER A 125 0.29 6.66 -5.34
N ALA A 126 0.41 5.41 -5.78
CA ALA A 126 1.23 4.37 -5.14
C ALA A 126 0.94 4.16 -3.64
N ILE A 127 -0.32 4.33 -3.21
CA ILE A 127 -0.71 4.07 -1.83
C ILE A 127 -0.81 2.57 -1.62
N PHE A 128 0.23 2.01 -1.00
CA PHE A 128 0.38 0.57 -0.77
C PHE A 128 0.36 0.23 0.71
N VAL A 129 0.19 -1.07 0.99
CA VAL A 129 0.54 -1.66 2.28
C VAL A 129 1.79 -2.51 2.11
N HIS A 130 2.88 -2.16 2.79
CA HIS A 130 4.17 -2.83 2.62
C HIS A 130 4.94 -2.93 3.94
N ARG A 131 6.20 -3.37 3.91
CA ARG A 131 7.04 -3.41 5.13
C ARG A 131 7.75 -2.08 5.35
N TRP A 132 7.94 -1.63 6.59
CA TRP A 132 8.73 -0.42 6.86
C TRP A 132 10.22 -0.67 6.64
N ARG A 133 11.00 0.41 6.43
CA ARG A 133 12.47 0.34 6.40
C ARG A 133 13.07 0.13 7.78
N LYS A 134 12.55 0.88 8.77
CA LYS A 134 12.95 0.86 10.17
C LYS A 134 11.67 0.96 11.02
N PRO A 135 11.67 0.48 12.28
CA PRO A 135 10.49 0.53 13.12
C PRO A 135 9.81 1.90 13.13
N ARG A 136 8.54 1.94 12.71
CA ARG A 136 7.71 3.16 12.63
C ARG A 136 8.28 4.31 11.81
N HIS A 137 9.28 4.09 10.95
CA HIS A 137 9.80 5.14 10.08
C HIS A 137 8.69 5.61 9.12
N PRO A 138 8.37 6.91 9.07
CA PRO A 138 7.27 7.42 8.26
C PRO A 138 7.41 7.07 6.78
N THR A 139 6.27 6.93 6.11
CA THR A 139 6.18 6.72 4.65
C THR A 139 5.89 8.04 3.94
N GLU A 140 5.77 7.99 2.62
CA GLU A 140 5.25 9.10 1.79
C GLU A 140 3.71 9.02 1.59
N GLY A 141 3.03 8.13 2.32
CA GLY A 141 1.57 7.99 2.28
C GLY A 141 1.08 6.55 2.48
N CYS A 142 1.92 5.56 2.21
CA CYS A 142 1.64 4.14 2.46
C CYS A 142 1.41 3.79 3.93
N VAL A 143 0.80 2.64 4.18
CA VAL A 143 0.81 2.00 5.50
C VAL A 143 1.92 0.95 5.53
N ALA A 144 2.80 0.99 6.52
CA ALA A 144 3.93 0.08 6.57
C ALA A 144 4.06 -0.68 7.89
N PHE A 145 4.38 -1.98 7.83
CA PHE A 145 4.45 -2.89 8.98
C PHE A 145 5.83 -3.50 9.16
N ARG A 146 6.07 -4.19 10.29
CA ARG A 146 7.20 -5.12 10.40
C ARG A 146 7.01 -6.27 9.39
N ALA A 147 8.10 -6.86 8.91
CA ALA A 147 8.05 -7.87 7.84
C ALA A 147 7.24 -9.11 8.21
N ASP A 148 7.47 -9.66 9.41
CA ASP A 148 6.71 -10.78 9.99
C ASP A 148 5.24 -10.43 10.24
N HIS A 149 4.95 -9.20 10.67
CA HIS A 149 3.59 -8.71 10.82
C HIS A 149 2.86 -8.62 9.47
N LEU A 150 3.52 -8.11 8.44
CA LEU A 150 2.94 -8.02 7.09
C LEU A 150 2.66 -9.42 6.54
N ALA A 151 3.61 -10.35 6.67
CA ALA A 151 3.42 -11.74 6.25
C ALA A 151 2.21 -12.36 6.96
N TRP A 152 2.12 -12.21 8.29
CA TRP A 152 0.97 -12.70 9.04
C TRP A 152 -0.34 -12.06 8.59
N ILE A 153 -0.36 -10.74 8.34
CA ILE A 153 -1.56 -10.05 7.84
C ILE A 153 -1.98 -10.66 6.50
N VAL A 154 -1.06 -10.80 5.55
CA VAL A 154 -1.31 -11.37 4.21
C VAL A 154 -1.85 -12.79 4.30
N ASP A 155 -1.36 -13.63 5.22
CA ASP A 155 -1.89 -14.99 5.41
C ASP A 155 -3.32 -15.02 5.96
N HIS A 156 -3.83 -13.89 6.49
CA HIS A 156 -5.11 -13.83 7.20
C HIS A 156 -6.13 -12.89 6.56
N ILE A 157 -5.76 -12.14 5.52
CA ILE A 157 -6.71 -11.34 4.74
C ILE A 157 -7.59 -12.23 3.86
N THR A 158 -8.75 -11.71 3.50
CA THR A 158 -9.69 -12.33 2.56
C THR A 158 -10.15 -11.29 1.54
N PRO A 159 -10.84 -11.67 0.45
CA PRO A 159 -11.44 -10.69 -0.46
C PRO A 159 -12.43 -9.72 0.21
N ARG A 160 -12.92 -10.04 1.42
CA ARG A 160 -13.80 -9.16 2.22
C ARG A 160 -13.03 -8.23 3.16
N THR A 161 -11.72 -8.39 3.29
CA THR A 161 -10.91 -7.57 4.18
C THR A 161 -10.80 -6.14 3.65
N ARG A 162 -11.14 -5.18 4.51
CA ARG A 162 -10.99 -3.76 4.24
C ARG A 162 -9.85 -3.18 5.05
N LEU A 163 -9.14 -2.21 4.48
CA LEU A 163 -8.21 -1.36 5.18
C LEU A 163 -8.94 -0.06 5.56
N ILE A 164 -9.22 0.11 6.84
CA ILE A 164 -9.93 1.27 7.38
C ILE A 164 -8.93 2.19 8.05
N ILE A 165 -8.73 3.39 7.51
CA ILE A 165 -7.75 4.37 7.98
C ILE A 165 -8.51 5.50 8.69
N ARG A 166 -8.17 5.76 9.97
CA ARG A 166 -8.84 6.78 10.81
C ARG A 166 -7.90 7.46 11.81
#